data_AF-A0A7C5X2E2-F1
#
_entry.id   AF-A0A7C5X2E2-F1
#
_cell.length_a   1.000
_cell.length_b   1.000
_cell.length_c   1.000
_cell.angle_alpha   90.00
_cell.angle_beta   90.00
_cell.angle_gamma   90.00
#
_symmetry.space_group_name_H-M   'P 1'
#
loop_
_entity.id
_entity.type
_entity.pdbx_description
1 polymer ?
#
loop_
_entity_poly.entity_id
_entity_poly.type
_entity_poly.pdbx_seq_one_letter_code
_entity_poly.pdbx_strand_id
1 'polypeptide(L)'
;MLDQDLVKEVVLVENALYHLLKACFSDELEDYMFALKQILEIEQFRSEKIVENILEKALAYAKRKGYSVDDILNVEDRVGITIPAKLIAKIYGLTSYSP
;
A
#
# COMPACT_ATOMS: atom_id res chain seq x y z
N MET A 1 -0.25 27.79 -18.58
CA MET A 1 0.57 26.99 -17.64
C MET A 1 -0.29 25.81 -17.23
N LEU A 2 0.14 24.58 -17.50
CA LEU A 2 -0.46 23.43 -16.84
C LEU A 2 -0.26 23.61 -15.34
N ASP A 3 -1.31 23.36 -14.58
CA ASP A 3 -1.27 23.37 -13.13
C ASP A 3 -0.21 22.35 -12.67
N GLN A 4 0.80 22.80 -11.94
CA GLN A 4 1.91 21.93 -11.50
C GLN A 4 1.40 20.80 -10.62
N ASP A 5 0.31 21.03 -9.88
CA ASP A 5 -0.33 20.02 -9.05
C ASP A 5 -1.00 18.94 -9.91
N LEU A 6 -1.67 19.35 -10.99
CA LEU A 6 -2.26 18.41 -11.96
C LEU A 6 -1.20 17.53 -12.62
N VAL A 7 -0.06 18.11 -13.04
CA VAL A 7 1.04 17.33 -13.64
C VAL A 7 1.60 16.31 -12.67
N LYS A 8 1.77 16.70 -11.39
CA LYS A 8 2.23 15.78 -10.34
C LYS A 8 1.25 14.63 -10.13
N GLU A 9 -0.05 14.92 -10.07
CA GLU A 9 -1.06 13.87 -9.90
C GLU A 9 -1.12 12.90 -11.09
N VAL A 10 -0.96 13.39 -12.31
CA VAL A 10 -0.87 12.53 -13.50
C VAL A 10 0.32 11.57 -13.38
N VAL A 11 1.49 12.06 -12.96
CA VAL A 11 2.68 11.21 -12.77
C VAL A 11 2.45 10.15 -11.69
N LEU A 12 1.78 10.49 -10.58
CA LEU A 12 1.42 9.52 -9.54
C LEU A 12 0.52 8.42 -10.12
N VAL A 13 -0.49 8.79 -10.91
CA VAL A 13 -1.42 7.83 -11.54
C VAL A 13 -0.70 6.94 -12.55
N GLU A 14 0.14 7.52 -13.43
CA GLU A 14 0.91 6.76 -14.42
C GLU A 14 1.85 5.74 -13.76
N ASN A 15 2.58 6.16 -12.72
CA ASN A 15 3.46 5.28 -11.95
C ASN A 15 2.67 4.19 -11.23
N ALA A 16 1.52 4.54 -10.62
CA ALA A 16 0.64 3.57 -9.98
C ALA A 16 0.16 2.50 -10.96
N LEU A 17 -0.26 2.91 -12.15
CA LEU A 17 -0.73 2.01 -13.20
C LEU A 17 0.40 1.10 -13.69
N TYR A 18 1.60 1.64 -13.91
CA TYR A 18 2.76 0.85 -14.33
C TYR A 18 3.07 -0.26 -13.31
N HIS A 19 3.19 0.07 -12.02
CA HIS A 19 3.51 -0.91 -10.99
C HIS A 19 2.36 -1.89 -10.74
N LEU A 20 1.10 -1.45 -10.86
CA LEU A 20 -0.04 -2.36 -10.78
C LEU A 20 -0.02 -3.41 -11.89
N LEU A 21 0.26 -2.98 -13.13
CA LEU A 21 0.41 -3.90 -14.26
C LEU A 21 1.59 -4.85 -14.03
N LYS A 22 2.73 -4.35 -13.55
CA LYS A 22 3.89 -5.17 -13.22
C LYS A 22 3.55 -6.23 -12.16
N ALA A 23 2.86 -5.84 -11.08
CA ALA A 23 2.39 -6.77 -10.05
C ALA A 23 1.45 -7.85 -10.61
N CYS A 24 0.61 -7.53 -11.58
CA CYS A 24 -0.23 -8.53 -12.26
C CYS A 24 0.57 -9.57 -13.05
N PHE A 25 1.78 -9.23 -13.50
CA PHE A 25 2.65 -10.13 -14.26
C PHE A 25 3.70 -10.84 -13.40
N SER A 26 4.15 -10.22 -12.30
CA SER A 26 5.21 -10.75 -11.44
C SER A 26 4.69 -11.44 -10.18
N ASP A 27 3.41 -11.23 -9.81
CA ASP A 27 2.84 -11.58 -8.50
C ASP A 27 3.63 -10.99 -7.30
N GLU A 28 4.52 -10.02 -7.53
CA GLU A 28 5.34 -9.39 -6.50
C GLU A 28 4.52 -8.40 -5.67
N LEU A 29 4.50 -8.62 -4.34
CA LEU A 29 3.84 -7.72 -3.41
C LEU A 29 4.45 -6.32 -3.40
N GLU A 30 5.76 -6.21 -3.64
CA GLU A 30 6.47 -4.92 -3.64
C GLU A 30 5.91 -3.95 -4.69
N ASP A 31 5.69 -4.42 -5.92
CA ASP A 31 5.07 -3.63 -6.98
C ASP A 31 3.63 -3.24 -6.64
N TYR A 32 2.86 -4.17 -6.08
CA TYR A 32 1.48 -3.88 -5.66
C TYR A 32 1.43 -2.79 -4.58
N MET A 33 2.30 -2.89 -3.57
CA MET A 33 2.38 -1.93 -2.48
C MET A 33 2.93 -0.58 -2.94
N PHE A 34 3.86 -0.58 -3.89
CA PHE A 34 4.34 0.66 -4.51
C PHE A 34 3.24 1.37 -5.28
N ALA A 35 2.43 0.65 -6.06
CA ALA A 35 1.28 1.23 -6.75
C ALA A 35 0.30 1.88 -5.77
N LEU A 36 0.03 1.21 -4.63
CA LEU A 36 -0.82 1.78 -3.57
C LEU A 36 -0.22 3.04 -2.97
N LYS A 37 1.09 3.07 -2.68
CA LYS A 37 1.76 4.28 -2.17
C LYS A 37 1.50 5.48 -3.08
N GLN A 38 1.67 5.31 -4.39
CA GLN A 38 1.42 6.39 -5.36
C GLN A 38 -0.04 6.88 -5.31
N ILE A 39 -1.00 5.96 -5.21
CA ILE A 39 -2.43 6.31 -5.09
C ILE A 39 -2.71 7.09 -3.80
N LEU A 40 -2.13 6.70 -2.68
CA LEU A 40 -2.35 7.37 -1.39
C LEU A 40 -1.75 8.78 -1.33
N GLU A 41 -0.82 9.12 -2.23
CA GLU A 41 -0.27 10.47 -2.34
C GLU A 41 -1.21 11.45 -3.09
N ILE A 42 -2.17 10.94 -3.87
CA ILE A 42 -3.18 11.72 -4.61
C ILE A 42 -4.18 12.33 -3.62
N GLU A 43 -4.53 13.62 -3.80
CA GLU A 43 -5.31 14.38 -2.81
C GLU A 43 -6.63 13.71 -2.44
N GLN A 44 -7.34 13.18 -3.44
CA GLN A 44 -8.61 12.47 -3.27
C GLN A 44 -8.56 11.29 -2.28
N PHE A 45 -7.39 10.67 -2.11
CA PHE A 45 -7.21 9.46 -1.29
C PHE A 45 -6.57 9.73 0.07
N ARG A 46 -6.18 10.98 0.39
CA ARG A 46 -5.46 11.32 1.62
C ARG A 46 -6.26 11.24 2.91
N SER A 47 -7.58 11.08 2.82
CA SER A 47 -8.42 10.90 4.01
C SER A 47 -7.96 9.68 4.81
N GLU A 48 -7.67 9.85 6.09
CA GLU A 48 -7.20 8.77 6.99
C GLU A 48 -8.12 7.53 6.92
N LYS A 49 -9.44 7.74 6.88
CA LYS A 49 -10.42 6.65 6.74
C LYS A 49 -10.28 5.89 5.41
N ILE A 50 -9.98 6.59 4.31
CA ILE A 50 -9.78 5.96 3.00
C ILE A 50 -8.46 5.18 3.01
N VAL A 51 -7.39 5.79 3.50
CA VAL A 51 -6.06 5.18 3.66
C VAL A 51 -6.17 3.89 4.48
N GLU A 52 -6.77 3.94 5.67
CA GLU A 52 -6.90 2.76 6.54
C GLU A 52 -7.71 1.64 5.87
N ASN A 53 -8.81 1.96 5.20
CA ASN A 53 -9.61 0.97 4.49
C ASN A 53 -8.82 0.30 3.35
N ILE A 54 -8.06 1.08 2.58
CA ILE A 54 -7.22 0.55 1.48
C ILE A 54 -6.13 -0.36 2.04
N LEU A 55 -5.40 0.08 3.07
CA LEU A 55 -4.35 -0.69 3.71
C LEU A 55 -4.89 -1.99 4.34
N GLU A 56 -6.08 -1.94 4.97
CA GLU A 56 -6.72 -3.14 5.50
C GLU A 56 -7.02 -4.16 4.40
N LYS A 57 -7.51 -3.72 3.24
CA LYS A 57 -7.78 -4.60 2.09
C LYS A 57 -6.49 -5.14 1.48
N ALA A 58 -5.44 -4.32 1.40
CA ALA A 58 -4.12 -4.72 0.92
C ALA A 58 -3.50 -5.81 1.82
N LEU A 59 -3.54 -5.61 3.14
CA LEU A 59 -3.09 -6.62 4.11
C LEU A 59 -3.90 -7.92 4.01
N ALA A 60 -5.22 -7.81 3.89
CA ALA A 60 -6.07 -8.99 3.73
C ALA A 60 -5.76 -9.74 2.43
N TYR A 61 -5.43 -9.04 1.35
CA TYR A 61 -4.97 -9.63 0.09
C TYR A 61 -3.62 -10.33 0.27
N ALA A 62 -2.63 -9.66 0.86
CA ALA A 62 -1.30 -10.21 1.08
C ALA A 62 -1.36 -11.50 1.93
N LYS A 63 -2.15 -11.49 3.02
CA LYS A 63 -2.40 -12.67 3.84
C LYS A 63 -2.99 -13.83 3.04
N ARG A 64 -3.98 -13.57 2.18
CA ARG A 64 -4.58 -14.61 1.31
C ARG A 64 -3.59 -15.17 0.29
N LYS A 65 -2.61 -14.37 -0.14
CA LYS A 65 -1.52 -14.79 -1.03
C LYS A 65 -0.38 -15.52 -0.31
N GLY A 66 -0.44 -15.63 1.02
CA GLY A 66 0.53 -16.38 1.83
C GLY A 66 1.72 -15.56 2.32
N TYR A 67 1.71 -14.24 2.13
CA TYR A 67 2.74 -13.36 2.70
C TYR A 67 2.65 -13.35 4.22
N SER A 68 3.80 -13.45 4.88
CA SER A 68 3.95 -13.37 6.33
C SER A 68 4.00 -11.92 6.80
N VAL A 69 3.93 -11.71 8.12
CA VAL A 69 4.13 -10.36 8.71
C VAL A 69 5.52 -9.82 8.39
N ASP A 70 6.54 -10.67 8.41
CA ASP A 70 7.92 -10.27 8.09
C ASP A 70 8.04 -9.81 6.63
N ASP A 71 7.34 -10.47 5.70
CA ASP A 71 7.28 -10.02 4.31
C ASP A 71 6.64 -8.64 4.18
N ILE A 72 5.57 -8.37 4.95
CA ILE A 72 4.93 -7.05 4.99
C ILE A 72 5.91 -5.98 5.48
N LEU A 73 6.60 -6.24 6.59
CA LEU A 73 7.55 -5.27 7.17
C LEU A 73 8.73 -5.00 6.23
N ASN A 74 9.25 -6.04 5.58
CA ASN A 74 10.31 -5.90 4.57
C ASN A 74 9.86 -5.04 3.38
N VAL A 75 8.62 -5.21 2.91
CA VAL A 75 8.05 -4.39 1.83
C VAL A 75 7.78 -2.97 2.31
N GLU A 76 7.34 -2.79 3.56
CA GLU A 76 7.13 -1.49 4.21
C GLU A 76 8.39 -0.63 4.08
N ASP A 77 9.53 -1.19 4.47
CA ASP A 77 10.84 -0.55 4.46
C ASP A 77 11.32 -0.23 3.04
N ARG A 78 11.14 -1.15 2.09
CA ARG A 78 11.61 -0.97 0.71
C ARG A 78 10.79 0.04 -0.08
N VAL A 79 9.47 -0.02 0.07
CA VAL A 79 8.53 0.86 -0.65
C VAL A 79 8.42 2.22 0.02
N GLY A 80 8.65 2.28 1.35
CA GLY A 80 8.44 3.48 2.16
C GLY A 80 6.95 3.82 2.29
N ILE A 81 6.11 2.82 2.56
CA ILE A 81 4.69 2.98 2.85
C ILE A 81 4.41 2.55 4.28
N THR A 82 4.06 3.46 5.20
CA THR A 82 3.84 3.06 6.60
C THR A 82 2.49 2.39 6.81
N ILE A 83 2.49 1.20 7.41
CA ILE A 83 1.26 0.47 7.73
C ILE A 83 1.03 0.51 9.25
N PRO A 84 -0.11 1.02 9.73
CA PRO A 84 -0.40 1.02 11.15
C PRO A 84 -0.33 -0.39 11.76
N ALA A 85 0.49 -0.58 12.79
CA ALA A 85 0.65 -1.87 13.48
C ALA A 85 -0.67 -2.47 13.96
N LYS A 86 -1.65 -1.63 14.34
CA LYS A 86 -3.02 -2.04 14.69
C LYS A 86 -3.72 -2.81 13.55
N LEU A 87 -3.49 -2.42 12.30
CA LEU A 87 -4.08 -3.10 11.12
C LEU A 87 -3.38 -4.43 10.86
N ILE A 88 -2.04 -4.47 10.96
CA ILE A 88 -1.27 -5.71 10.83
C ILE A 88 -1.75 -6.72 11.88
N ALA A 89 -1.80 -6.31 13.16
CA ALA A 89 -2.25 -7.16 14.25
C ALA A 89 -3.69 -7.66 14.04
N LYS A 90 -4.61 -6.76 13.66
CA LYS A 90 -6.01 -7.09 13.35
C LYS A 90 -6.12 -8.15 12.25
N ILE A 91 -5.39 -7.99 11.14
CA ILE A 91 -5.53 -8.87 9.97
C ILE A 91 -4.78 -10.19 10.15
N TYR A 92 -3.59 -10.16 10.73
CA TYR A 92 -2.78 -11.36 10.96
C TYR A 92 -3.16 -12.12 12.23
N GLY A 93 -4.05 -11.57 13.06
CA GLY A 93 -4.51 -12.23 14.29
C GLY A 93 -3.42 -12.26 15.36
N LEU A 94 -2.52 -11.28 15.35
CA LEU A 94 -1.55 -11.09 16.42
C LEU A 94 -2.32 -10.53 17.61
N THR A 95 -2.66 -11.37 18.58
CA THR A 95 -3.15 -10.89 19.88
C THR A 95 -2.06 -10.01 20.49
N SER A 96 -2.43 -8.78 20.80
CA SER A 96 -1.59 -7.79 21.49
C SER A 96 -0.66 -8.43 22.51
N TYR A 97 0.65 -8.32 22.28
CA TYR A 97 1.65 -8.50 23.33
C TYR A 97 1.35 -7.44 24.39
N SER A 98 0.84 -7.86 25.54
CA SER A 98 0.86 -7.02 26.74
C SER A 98 2.28 -7.05 27.30
N PRO A 99 2.87 -5.89 27.67
CA PRO A 99 4.13 -5.86 28.41
C PRO A 99 4.02 -6.57 29.76
#